data_AF-A0A7V9B725-F1
#
_entry.id   AF-A0A7V9B725-F1
#
_cell.length_a   1.000
_cell.length_b   1.000
_cell.length_c   1.000
_cell.angle_alpha   90.00
_cell.angle_beta   90.00
_cell.angle_gamma   90.00
#
_symmetry.space_group_name_H-M   'P 1'
#
loop_
_entity.id
_entity.type
_entity.pdbx_description
1 polymer ?
#
loop_
_entity_poly.entity_id
_entity_poly.type
_entity_poly.pdbx_seq_one_letter_code
_entity_poly.pdbx_strand_id
1 'polypeptide(L)' 'VSPRHDGPPPASTAAPGWHADPSRVHWWRWWDGRDWTDFVADGGPAFTDPLPPRR' A
#
# COMPACT_ATOMS: atom_id res chain seq x y z
N VAL A 1 -35.73 9.12 20.15
CA VAL A 1 -34.40 8.58 20.47
C VAL A 1 -33.91 7.83 19.25
N SER A 2 -32.71 8.15 18.74
CA SER A 2 -32.03 7.36 17.71
C SER A 2 -30.54 7.37 18.09
N PRO A 3 -29.90 6.21 18.29
CA PRO A 3 -28.51 6.18 18.71
C PRO A 3 -27.64 6.66 17.55
N ARG A 4 -26.68 7.52 17.86
CA ARG A 4 -25.63 7.91 16.93
C ARG A 4 -24.78 6.68 16.64
N HIS A 5 -24.64 6.31 15.36
CA HIS A 5 -23.54 5.47 14.91
C HIS A 5 -22.25 6.30 14.97
N ASP A 6 -21.72 6.52 16.17
CA ASP A 6 -20.37 7.05 16.35
C ASP A 6 -19.44 5.87 16.64
N GLY A 7 -19.24 5.06 15.61
CA GLY A 7 -18.10 4.17 15.53
C GLY A 7 -17.08 4.83 14.60
N PRO A 8 -15.78 4.88 14.96
CA PRO A 8 -14.77 5.35 14.01
C PRO A 8 -14.87 4.48 12.75
N PRO A 9 -14.84 5.06 11.54
CA PRO A 9 -14.82 4.26 10.32
C PRO A 9 -13.60 3.32 10.39
N PRO A 10 -13.73 2.04 9.98
CA PRO A 10 -12.57 1.16 9.92
C PRO A 10 -11.51 1.84 9.05
N ALA A 11 -10.29 1.98 9.59
CA ALA A 11 -9.15 2.48 8.83
C ALA A 11 -9.07 1.67 7.54
N SER A 12 -9.29 2.31 6.39
CA SER A 12 -9.35 1.64 5.10
C SER A 12 -7.95 1.09 4.78
N THR A 13 -7.69 -0.16 5.14
CA THR A 13 -6.54 -0.92 4.63
C THR A 13 -6.72 -1.01 3.12
N ALA A 14 -5.85 -0.35 2.35
CA ALA A 14 -5.92 -0.34 0.90
C ALA A 14 -6.02 -1.77 0.34
N ALA A 15 -6.81 -1.96 -0.72
CA ALA A 15 -6.89 -3.25 -1.39
C ALA A 15 -5.53 -3.63 -1.98
N PRO A 16 -5.20 -4.94 -2.04
CA PRO A 16 -3.98 -5.39 -2.71
C PRO A 16 -3.92 -4.87 -4.15
N GLY A 17 -2.77 -4.35 -4.55
CA GLY A 17 -2.63 -3.69 -5.85
C GLY A 17 -1.37 -2.85 -6.01
N TRP A 18 -1.24 -2.24 -7.18
CA TRP A 18 -0.23 -1.21 -7.45
C TRP A 18 -0.68 0.12 -6.86
N HIS A 19 0.19 0.72 -6.06
CA HIS A 19 -0.03 2.03 -5.46
C HIS A 19 1.25 2.87 -5.59
N ALA A 20 1.14 4.18 -5.44
CA ALA A 20 2.30 5.07 -5.52
C ALA A 20 3.37 4.64 -4.51
N ASP A 21 4.61 4.49 -4.96
CA ASP A 21 5.71 4.01 -4.11
C ASP A 21 5.95 4.99 -2.94
N PRO A 22 5.76 4.57 -1.68
CA PRO A 22 5.99 5.44 -0.53
C PRO A 22 7.45 5.88 -0.39
N SER A 23 8.39 5.07 -0.90
CA SER A 23 9.81 5.41 -0.89
C SER A 23 10.18 6.48 -1.93
N ARG A 24 9.28 6.72 -2.92
CA ARG A 24 9.47 7.65 -4.03
C ARG A 24 10.70 7.35 -4.88
N VAL A 25 11.16 6.10 -4.89
CA VAL A 25 12.24 5.63 -5.76
C VAL A 25 11.67 5.18 -7.10
N HIS A 26 10.57 4.44 -7.06
CA HIS A 26 9.84 3.97 -8.23
C HIS A 26 8.49 4.69 -8.38
N TRP A 27 7.82 4.51 -9.51
CA TRP A 27 6.48 5.09 -9.70
C TRP A 27 5.43 4.32 -8.91
N TRP A 28 5.50 2.99 -8.99
CA TRP A 28 4.54 2.08 -8.37
C TRP A 28 5.26 1.03 -7.53
N ARG A 29 4.67 0.70 -6.38
CA ARG A 29 5.05 -0.46 -5.56
C ARG A 29 3.82 -1.30 -5.29
N TRP A 30 4.00 -2.61 -5.17
CA TRP A 30 2.90 -3.51 -4.89
C TRP A 30 2.62 -3.57 -3.38
N TRP A 31 1.37 -3.28 -3.03
CA TRP A 31 0.79 -3.50 -1.71
C TRP A 31 0.06 -4.84 -1.71
N ASP A 32 0.36 -5.73 -0.78
CA ASP A 32 -0.29 -7.05 -0.71
C ASP A 32 -1.60 -7.09 0.10
N GLY A 33 -2.03 -5.93 0.62
CA GLY A 33 -3.17 -5.81 1.54
C GLY A 33 -2.76 -5.61 3.00
N ARG A 34 -1.50 -5.87 3.36
CA ARG A 34 -0.95 -5.78 4.71
C ARG A 34 0.37 -5.03 4.76
N ASP A 35 1.21 -5.24 3.75
CA ASP A 35 2.57 -4.72 3.67
C ASP A 35 2.96 -4.36 2.23
N TRP A 36 3.86 -3.38 2.12
CA TRP A 36 4.56 -3.13 0.88
C TRP A 36 5.53 -4.25 0.61
N THR A 37 5.54 -4.72 -0.63
CA THR A 37 6.44 -5.78 -1.10
C THR A 37 7.60 -5.20 -1.91
N ASP A 38 8.49 -6.08 -2.33
CA ASP A 38 9.63 -5.70 -3.16
C ASP A 38 9.25 -5.47 -4.63
N PHE A 39 8.03 -5.81 -5.06
CA PHE A 39 7.62 -5.61 -6.45
C PHE A 39 7.36 -4.13 -6.75
N VAL A 40 8.01 -3.62 -7.80
CA VAL A 40 7.97 -2.23 -8.27
C VAL A 40 7.78 -2.15 -9.78
N ALA A 41 7.34 -0.99 -10.29
CA ALA A 41 7.24 -0.73 -11.72
C ALA A 41 7.39 0.77 -12.06
N ASP A 42 8.07 1.06 -13.18
CA ASP A 42 8.31 2.41 -13.72
C ASP A 42 7.67 2.59 -15.12
N GLY A 43 6.43 2.11 -15.27
CA GLY A 43 5.67 2.19 -16.53
C GLY A 43 5.95 1.08 -17.55
N GLY A 44 6.88 0.18 -17.23
CA GLY A 44 7.12 -1.07 -17.96
C GLY A 44 6.67 -2.31 -17.17
N PRO A 45 7.17 -3.50 -17.53
CA PRO A 45 6.98 -4.71 -16.73
C PRO A 45 7.47 -4.53 -15.29
N ALA A 46 6.80 -5.18 -14.34
CA ALA A 46 7.21 -5.17 -12.95
C ALA A 46 8.55 -5.89 -12.74
N PHE A 47 9.32 -5.43 -11.75
CA PHE A 47 10.55 -6.06 -11.28
C PHE A 47 10.64 -5.97 -9.75
N THR A 48 11.72 -6.48 -9.14
CA THR A 48 11.91 -6.47 -7.68
C THR A 48 12.99 -5.49 -7.25
N ASP A 49 12.68 -4.63 -6.28
CA ASP A 49 13.58 -3.74 -5.55
C ASP A 49 13.35 -3.93 -4.03
N PRO A 50 14.28 -4.58 -3.31
CA PRO A 50 14.11 -4.94 -1.91
C PRO A 50 13.91 -3.75 -0.97
N LEU A 51 12.91 -3.83 -0.09
CA LEU A 51 12.77 -2.84 0.97
C LEU A 51 13.85 -3.03 2.04
N PRO A 52 14.42 -1.92 2.59
CA PRO A 52 15.27 -2.02 3.77
C PRO A 52 14.49 -2.64 4.93
N PRO A 53 15.18 -3.29 5.88
CA PRO A 53 14.52 -3.86 7.06
C PRO A 53 13.68 -2.80 7.78
N ARG A 54 12.43 -3.13 8.09
CA ARG A 54 11.58 -2.30 8.94
C ARG A 54 12.27 -2.15 10.31
N ARG A 55 12.56 -0.91 10.70
CA ARG A 55 13.12 -0.57 12.01
C ARG A 55 12.02 -0.47 13.06
#